data_AF-A0A0D1W9V7-F1
#
_entry.id   AF-A0A0D1W9V7-F1
#
_cell.length_a   1.000
_cell.length_b   1.000
_cell.length_c   1.000
_cell.angle_alpha   90.00
_cell.angle_beta   90.00
_cell.angle_gamma   90.00
#
_symmetry.space_group_name_H-M   'P 1'
#
loop_
_entity.id
_entity.type
_entity.pdbx_description
1 polymer ?
#
loop_
_entity_poly.entity_id
_entity_poly.type
_entity_poly.pdbx_seq_one_letter_code
_entity_poly.pdbx_strand_id
1 'polypeptide(L)'
;MPPPSTVKNIAPPEHLTSLAASGFASGALRFGTISMLSHFLLNRHPVYRGLTVQFKVFIQISAMTLGGCIFAERSVTDYNNSVRRRNRALERSRRAWSEEQEIREMVERRDAAEK
;
A
#
# COMPACT_ATOMS: atom_id res chain seq x y z
N MET A 1 5.20 10.00 23.87
CA MET A 1 3.77 10.33 23.92
C MET A 1 3.01 9.12 23.41
N PRO A 2 2.07 8.52 24.17
CA PRO A 2 1.22 7.48 23.62
C PRO A 2 0.37 8.09 22.49
N PRO A 3 0.07 7.33 21.42
CA PRO A 3 -0.82 7.81 20.37
C PRO A 3 -2.20 8.13 20.96
N PRO A 4 -2.88 9.21 20.51
CA PRO A 4 -4.19 9.59 21.02
C PRO A 4 -5.18 8.44 20.80
N SER A 5 -5.65 7.83 21.89
CA SER A 5 -6.58 6.69 21.93
C SER A 5 -8.01 7.01 21.48
N THR A 6 -8.23 8.19 20.89
CA THR A 6 -9.54 8.74 20.52
C THR A 6 -10.00 8.38 19.11
N VAL A 7 -9.14 7.80 18.26
CA VAL A 7 -9.56 7.45 16.90
C VAL A 7 -10.21 6.06 16.88
N LYS A 8 -11.48 5.99 17.29
CA LYS A 8 -12.29 4.76 17.35
C LYS A 8 -12.99 4.40 16.02
N ASN A 9 -12.87 5.23 14.99
CA ASN A 9 -13.44 4.99 13.66
C ASN A 9 -12.48 5.48 12.57
N ILE A 10 -11.45 4.71 12.27
CA ILE A 10 -10.78 4.78 10.97
C ILE A 10 -11.46 3.74 10.10
N ALA A 11 -12.55 4.12 9.43
CA ALA A 11 -12.88 3.43 8.20
C ALA A 11 -11.65 3.58 7.29
N PRO A 12 -11.12 2.49 6.70
CA PRO A 12 -10.04 2.62 5.73
C PRO A 12 -10.53 3.58 4.64
N PRO A 13 -9.82 4.69 4.36
CA PRO A 13 -10.30 5.65 3.39
C PRO A 13 -10.53 4.96 2.04
N GLU A 14 -11.56 5.38 1.30
CA GLU A 14 -12.08 4.62 0.15
C GLU A 14 -11.05 4.34 -0.95
N HIS A 15 -9.98 5.12 -1.03
CA HIS A 15 -8.88 4.86 -1.96
C HIS A 15 -7.99 3.65 -1.58
N LEU A 16 -8.07 3.14 -0.34
CA LEU A 16 -7.32 1.95 0.07
C LEU A 16 -7.90 0.68 -0.53
N THR A 17 -9.22 0.59 -0.64
CA THR A 17 -9.87 -0.59 -1.23
C THR A 17 -9.56 -0.68 -2.72
N SER A 18 -9.55 0.44 -3.46
CA SER A 18 -9.17 0.47 -4.87
C SER A 18 -7.67 0.20 -5.08
N LEU A 19 -6.81 0.67 -4.17
CA LEU A 19 -5.37 0.36 -4.22
C LEU A 19 -5.07 -1.12 -3.91
N ALA A 20 -5.76 -1.69 -2.93
CA ALA A 20 -5.67 -3.12 -2.64
C ALA A 20 -6.23 -3.96 -3.79
N ALA A 21 -7.35 -3.55 -4.39
CA ALA A 21 -7.97 -4.23 -5.52
C ALA A 21 -7.09 -4.21 -6.77
N SER A 22 -6.47 -3.07 -7.09
CA SER A 22 -5.52 -2.96 -8.21
C SER A 22 -4.24 -3.76 -7.95
N GLY A 23 -3.73 -3.74 -6.71
CA GLY A 23 -2.67 -4.63 -6.25
C GLY A 23 -3.04 -6.09 -6.48
N PHE A 24 -4.20 -6.51 -5.99
CA PHE A 24 -4.74 -7.86 -6.17
C PHE A 24 -4.84 -8.26 -7.64
N ALA A 25 -5.45 -7.42 -8.48
CA ALA A 25 -5.62 -7.69 -9.90
C ALA A 25 -4.25 -7.86 -10.59
N SER A 26 -3.28 -7.02 -10.26
CA SER A 26 -1.93 -7.13 -10.82
C SER A 26 -1.21 -8.42 -10.38
N GLY A 27 -1.37 -8.82 -9.13
CA GLY A 27 -0.83 -10.07 -8.59
C GLY A 27 -1.50 -11.30 -9.19
N ALA A 28 -2.82 -11.29 -9.26
CA ALA A 28 -3.63 -12.34 -9.85
C ALA A 28 -3.30 -12.53 -11.33
N LEU A 29 -3.13 -11.46 -12.12
CA LEU A 29 -2.75 -11.59 -13.53
C LEU A 29 -1.35 -12.18 -13.71
N ARG A 30 -0.36 -11.73 -12.93
CA ARG A 30 1.01 -12.25 -13.00
C ARG A 30 1.08 -13.72 -12.64
N PHE A 31 0.48 -14.10 -11.51
CA PHE A 31 0.45 -15.50 -11.11
C PHE A 31 -0.50 -16.34 -11.97
N GLY A 32 -1.55 -15.74 -12.52
CA GLY A 32 -2.46 -16.38 -13.47
C GLY A 32 -1.77 -16.77 -14.77
N THR A 33 -0.92 -15.90 -15.34
CA THR A 33 -0.13 -16.24 -16.54
C THR A 33 0.89 -17.36 -16.27
N ILE A 34 1.59 -17.31 -15.13
CA ILE A 34 2.53 -18.36 -14.70
C ILE A 34 1.79 -19.68 -14.46
N SER A 35 0.64 -19.62 -13.82
CA SER A 35 -0.21 -20.78 -13.52
C SER A 35 -0.76 -21.43 -14.79
N MET A 36 -1.18 -20.61 -15.77
CA MET A 36 -1.62 -21.08 -17.08
C MET A 36 -0.47 -21.77 -17.84
N LEU A 37 0.73 -21.19 -17.84
CA LEU A 37 1.91 -21.77 -18.47
C LEU A 37 2.29 -23.10 -17.79
N SER A 38 2.26 -23.13 -16.46
CA SER A 38 2.52 -24.33 -15.65
C SER A 38 1.51 -25.43 -15.95
N HIS A 39 0.24 -25.08 -16.13
CA HIS A 39 -0.81 -26.03 -16.50
C HIS A 39 -0.53 -26.71 -17.86
N PHE A 40 -0.11 -25.93 -18.87
CA PHE A 40 0.28 -26.47 -20.17
C PHE A 40 1.53 -27.37 -20.09
N LEU A 41 2.53 -26.97 -19.30
CA LEU A 41 3.75 -27.75 -19.09
C LEU A 41 3.46 -29.09 -18.39
N LEU A 42 2.67 -29.03 -17.31
CA LEU A 42 2.35 -30.19 -16.48
C LEU A 42 1.44 -31.18 -17.21
N ASN A 43 0.69 -30.76 -18.24
CA ASN A 43 -0.13 -31.66 -19.05
C ASN A 43 0.68 -32.77 -19.76
N ARG A 44 2.01 -32.59 -19.91
CA ARG A 44 2.92 -33.62 -20.43
C ARG A 44 3.33 -34.65 -19.36
N HIS A 45 3.20 -34.33 -18.07
CA HIS A 45 3.69 -35.16 -16.96
C HIS A 45 2.65 -36.25 -16.59
N PRO A 46 3.06 -37.52 -16.40
CA PRO A 46 2.13 -38.63 -16.14
C PRO A 46 1.32 -38.45 -14.86
N VAL A 47 1.92 -37.86 -13.82
CA VAL A 47 1.24 -37.55 -12.55
C VAL A 47 0.07 -36.58 -12.77
N TYR A 48 0.26 -35.51 -13.55
CA TYR A 48 -0.76 -34.48 -13.76
C TYR A 48 -1.87 -34.90 -14.73
N ARG A 49 -1.62 -35.88 -15.61
CA ARG A 49 -2.65 -36.45 -16.49
C ARG A 49 -3.71 -37.24 -15.74
N GLY A 50 -3.35 -37.88 -14.63
CA GLY A 50 -4.27 -38.63 -13.78
C GLY A 50 -5.14 -37.77 -12.85
N LEU A 51 -4.84 -36.47 -12.72
CA LEU A 51 -5.61 -35.56 -11.86
C LEU A 51 -6.96 -35.21 -12.49
N THR A 52 -7.99 -35.09 -11.64
CA THR A 52 -9.33 -34.63 -12.04
C THR A 52 -9.27 -33.18 -12.55
N VAL A 53 -10.19 -32.83 -13.44
CA VAL A 53 -10.33 -31.44 -13.93
C VAL A 53 -10.56 -30.47 -12.77
N GLN A 54 -11.35 -30.88 -11.78
CA GLN A 54 -11.62 -30.10 -10.57
C GLN A 54 -10.33 -29.76 -9.80
N PHE A 55 -9.45 -30.74 -9.59
CA PHE A 55 -8.21 -30.52 -8.84
C PHE A 55 -7.24 -29.62 -9.61
N LYS A 56 -7.23 -29.68 -10.94
CA LYS A 56 -6.40 -28.79 -11.78
C LYS A 56 -6.83 -27.34 -11.69
N VAL A 57 -8.15 -27.08 -11.77
CA VAL A 57 -8.71 -25.72 -11.61
C VAL A 57 -8.46 -25.20 -10.20
N PHE A 58 -8.56 -26.07 -9.18
CA PHE A 58 -8.25 -25.72 -7.80
C PHE A 58 -6.80 -25.23 -7.65
N ILE A 59 -5.82 -25.94 -8.19
CA ILE A 59 -4.41 -25.50 -8.17
C ILE A 59 -4.27 -24.15 -8.89
N GLN A 60 -4.93 -23.99 -10.04
CA GLN A 60 -4.82 -22.79 -10.86
C GLN A 60 -5.34 -21.54 -10.13
N ILE A 61 -6.55 -21.62 -9.56
CA ILE A 61 -7.16 -20.52 -8.80
C ILE A 61 -6.38 -20.28 -7.52
N SER A 62 -5.89 -21.32 -6.84
CA SER A 62 -5.10 -21.17 -5.60
C SER A 62 -3.82 -20.37 -5.84
N ALA A 63 -3.09 -20.66 -6.92
CA ALA A 63 -1.89 -19.90 -7.28
C ALA A 63 -2.22 -18.44 -7.62
N MET A 64 -3.32 -18.21 -8.34
CA MET A 64 -3.77 -16.87 -8.72
C MET A 64 -4.20 -16.04 -7.50
N THR A 65 -5.01 -16.61 -6.62
CA THR A 65 -5.49 -15.96 -5.39
C THR A 65 -4.33 -15.63 -4.47
N LEU A 66 -3.39 -16.56 -4.26
CA LEU A 66 -2.19 -16.31 -3.48
C LEU A 66 -1.37 -15.15 -4.05
N GLY A 67 -1.15 -15.14 -5.36
CA GLY A 67 -0.47 -14.06 -6.07
C GLY A 67 -1.16 -12.71 -5.91
N GLY A 68 -2.49 -12.69 -6.00
CA GLY A 68 -3.31 -11.50 -5.76
C GLY A 68 -3.17 -10.99 -4.33
N CYS A 69 -3.29 -11.85 -3.33
CA CYS A 69 -3.17 -11.47 -1.92
C CYS A 69 -1.81 -10.84 -1.60
N ILE A 70 -0.70 -11.45 -2.06
CA ILE A 70 0.66 -10.93 -1.81
C ILE A 70 0.82 -9.50 -2.36
N PHE A 71 0.31 -9.26 -3.56
CA PHE A 71 0.50 -7.97 -4.22
C PHE A 71 -0.46 -6.89 -3.71
N ALA A 72 -1.65 -7.28 -3.24
CA ALA A 72 -2.57 -6.40 -2.53
C ALA A 72 -1.97 -5.93 -1.19
N GLU A 73 -1.37 -6.84 -0.41
CA GLU A 73 -0.73 -6.49 0.85
C GLU A 73 0.47 -5.56 0.62
N ARG A 74 1.25 -5.82 -0.43
CA ARG A 74 2.38 -4.97 -0.80
C ARG A 74 1.95 -3.56 -1.21
N SER A 75 0.89 -3.41 -2.01
CA SER A 75 0.42 -2.08 -2.45
C SER A 75 -0.06 -1.23 -1.26
N VAL A 76 -0.76 -1.85 -0.30
CA VAL A 76 -1.21 -1.18 0.92
C VAL A 76 -0.02 -0.79 1.81
N THR A 77 0.96 -1.68 1.95
CA THR A 77 2.18 -1.43 2.73
C THR A 77 2.99 -0.27 2.16
N ASP A 78 3.18 -0.25 0.84
CA ASP A 78 3.91 0.82 0.15
C ASP A 78 3.20 2.17 0.31
N TYR A 79 1.87 2.18 0.25
CA TYR A 79 1.07 3.37 0.53
C TYR A 79 1.24 3.87 1.97
N ASN A 80 1.11 2.99 2.97
CA ASN A 80 1.29 3.38 4.38
C ASN A 80 2.69 3.96 4.64
N ASN A 81 3.72 3.33 4.06
CA ASN A 81 5.10 3.84 4.13
C ASN A 81 5.25 5.21 3.45
N SER A 82 4.57 5.44 2.33
CA SER A 82 4.53 6.75 1.66
C SER A 82 3.89 7.83 2.53
N VAL A 83 2.78 7.51 3.21
CA VAL A 83 2.08 8.43 4.12
C VAL A 83 2.99 8.78 5.31
N ARG A 84 3.63 7.78 5.91
CA ARG A 84 4.61 7.98 7.00
C ARG A 84 5.78 8.86 6.58
N ARG A 85 6.26 8.75 5.32
CA ARG A 85 7.33 9.62 4.79
C ARG A 85 6.83 11.05 4.57
N ARG A 86 5.63 11.22 4.00
CA ARG A 86 5.01 12.54 3.77
C ARG A 86 4.76 13.27 5.09
N ASN A 87 4.20 12.59 6.09
CA ASN A 87 3.94 13.20 7.40
C ASN A 87 5.24 13.68 8.07
N ARG A 88 6.31 12.89 8.01
CA ARG A 88 7.65 13.29 8.50
C ARG A 88 8.26 14.47 7.72
N ALA A 89 7.91 14.65 6.46
CA ALA A 89 8.36 15.82 5.68
C ALA A 89 7.55 17.06 6.03
N LEU A 90 6.22 16.94 6.14
CA LEU A 90 5.33 18.03 6.53
C LEU A 90 5.64 18.57 7.93
N GLU A 91 5.99 17.69 8.87
CA GLU A 91 6.39 18.12 10.22
C GLU A 91 7.68 18.97 10.18
N ARG A 92 8.64 18.62 9.32
CA ARG A 92 9.85 19.45 9.10
C ARG A 92 9.51 20.81 8.49
N SER A 93 8.65 20.83 7.47
CA SER A 93 8.19 22.08 6.85
C SER A 93 7.43 22.97 7.83
N ARG A 94 6.59 22.40 8.71
CA ARG A 94 5.88 23.17 9.74
C ARG A 94 6.83 23.85 10.72
N ARG A 95 7.91 23.18 11.13
CA ARG A 95 8.92 23.75 12.05
C ARG A 95 9.67 24.93 11.41
N ALA A 96 10.12 24.78 10.17
CA ALA A 96 10.76 25.88 9.44
C ALA A 96 9.80 27.08 9.30
N TRP A 97 8.53 26.82 9.00
CA TRP A 97 7.54 27.89 8.86
C TRP A 97 7.20 28.59 10.18
N SER A 98 7.16 27.86 11.31
CA SER A 98 6.96 28.48 12.63
C SER A 98 8.14 29.36 13.03
N GLU A 99 9.37 28.92 12.76
CA GLU A 99 10.58 29.72 13.01
C GLU A 99 10.58 31.02 12.19
N GLU A 100 10.17 30.97 10.91
CA GLU A 100 10.02 32.15 10.07
C GLU A 100 8.97 33.15 10.60
N GLN A 101 7.83 32.64 11.10
CA GLN A 101 6.80 33.50 11.71
C GLN A 101 7.31 34.18 12.98
N GLU A 102 8.00 33.47 13.86
CA GLU A 102 8.58 34.02 15.09
C GLU A 102 9.62 35.11 14.80
N ILE A 103 10.50 34.90 13.81
CA ILE A 103 11.48 35.91 13.39
C ILE A 103 10.76 37.16 12.86
N ARG A 104 9.72 36.97 12.04
CA ARG A 104 8.95 38.08 11.47
C ARG A 104 8.26 38.91 12.56
N GLU A 105 7.68 38.26 13.56
CA GLU A 105 7.09 38.94 14.72
C GLU A 105 8.15 39.69 15.56
N MET A 106 9.35 39.14 15.73
CA MET A 106 10.43 39.82 16.44
C MET A 106 10.92 41.07 15.72
N VAL A 107 10.99 41.05 14.39
CA VAL A 107 11.35 42.21 13.56
C VAL A 107 10.27 43.28 13.66
N GLU A 108 8.99 42.91 13.51
CA GLU A 108 7.86 43.84 13.64
C GLU A 108 7.81 44.50 15.03
N ARG A 109 8.13 43.77 16.11
CA ARG A 109 8.24 44.34 17.45
C ARG A 109 9.39 45.32 17.62
N ARG A 110 10.53 45.07 16.97
CA ARG A 110 11.68 45.99 16.99
C ARG A 110 11.36 47.28 16.26
N ASP A 111 10.77 47.19 15.06
CA ASP A 111 10.38 48.35 14.27
C ASP A 111 9.31 49.19 14.97
N ALA A 112 8.41 48.56 15.73
CA ALA A 112 7.40 49.25 16.54
C ALA A 112 7.95 49.92 17.80
N ALA A 113 9.12 49.50 18.30
CA ALA A 113 9.78 50.11 19.45
C ALA A 113 10.73 51.25 19.07
N GLU A 114 11.13 51.31 17.80
CA GLU A 114 12.01 52.36 17.24
C GLU A 114 11.23 53.56 16.67
N LYS A 115 9.90 53.42 16.49
CA LYS A 115 8.96 54.49 16.14
C LYS A 115 8.33 55.15 17.36
#